data_AF-A0A813KEX9-F1
#
_entry.id   AF-A0A813KEX9-F1
#
_cell.length_a   1.000
_cell.length_b   1.000
_cell.length_c   1.000
_cell.angle_alpha   90.00
_cell.angle_beta   90.00
_cell.angle_gamma   90.00
#
_symmetry.space_group_name_H-M   'P 1'
#
loop_
_entity.id
_entity.type
_entity.pdbx_description
1 polymer ?
#
loop_
_entity_poly.entity_id
_entity_poly.type
_entity_poly.pdbx_seq_one_letter_code
_entity_poly.pdbx_strand_id
1 'polypeptide(L)'
;VSSEELDRVLESAMPAITRLHAESRARAKLARNQLRDELEQQLCAVCKDAKKAVLFLPCQHLCVCEGCRGKLRPYRCPMCQVPVQSHISRVHF
;
A
#
# COMPACT_ATOMS: atom_id res chain seq x y z
N VAL A 1 -24.78 38.73 -24.64
CA VAL A 1 -23.79 38.78 -23.55
C VAL A 1 -22.57 39.48 -24.08
N SER A 2 -22.09 40.55 -23.42
CA SER A 2 -20.89 41.27 -23.89
C SER A 2 -19.62 40.50 -23.53
N SER A 3 -18.53 40.74 -24.26
CA SER A 3 -17.22 40.13 -23.96
C SER A 3 -16.80 40.38 -22.51
N GLU A 4 -17.00 41.60 -22.02
CA GLU A 4 -16.67 42.01 -20.65
C GLU A 4 -17.44 41.23 -19.58
N GLU A 5 -18.67 40.81 -19.89
CA GLU A 5 -19.50 40.04 -18.98
C GLU A 5 -19.03 38.58 -18.93
N LEU A 6 -18.56 38.04 -20.05
CA LEU A 6 -17.91 36.73 -20.10
C LEU A 6 -16.57 36.73 -19.34
N ASP A 7 -15.76 37.77 -19.50
CA ASP A 7 -14.47 37.91 -18.81
C ASP A 7 -14.66 37.98 -17.28
N ARG A 8 -15.64 38.74 -16.80
CA ARG A 8 -16.00 38.79 -15.36
C ARG A 8 -16.44 37.44 -14.80
N VAL A 9 -17.23 36.68 -15.58
CA VAL A 9 -17.64 35.32 -15.18
C VAL A 9 -16.44 34.39 -15.11
N LEU A 10 -15.53 34.46 -16.08
CA LEU A 10 -14.33 33.63 -16.11
C LEU A 10 -13.41 33.94 -14.93
N GLU A 11 -13.14 35.21 -14.65
CA GLU A 11 -12.31 35.65 -13.53
C GLU A 11 -12.89 35.23 -12.18
N SER A 12 -14.21 35.33 -11.99
CA SER A 12 -14.86 34.90 -10.75
C SER A 12 -14.87 33.38 -10.55
N ALA A 13 -14.95 32.59 -11.63
CA ALA A 13 -14.98 31.13 -11.57
C ALA A 13 -13.60 30.48 -11.47
N MET A 14 -12.55 31.10 -12.03
CA MET A 14 -11.19 30.56 -12.12
C MET A 14 -10.58 30.11 -10.79
N PRO A 15 -10.68 30.86 -9.67
CA PRO A 15 -10.17 30.44 -8.38
C PRO A 15 -10.85 29.16 -7.87
N ALA A 16 -12.17 29.05 -8.04
CA ALA A 16 -12.93 27.88 -7.65
C ALA A 16 -12.56 26.65 -8.48
N ILE A 17 -12.42 26.81 -9.81
CA ILE A 17 -11.97 25.74 -10.71
C ILE A 17 -10.56 25.26 -10.33
N THR A 18 -9.64 26.20 -10.08
CA THR A 18 -8.26 25.87 -9.67
C THR A 18 -8.24 25.07 -8.37
N ARG A 19 -9.05 25.47 -7.38
CA ARG A 19 -9.19 24.75 -6.11
C ARG A 19 -9.76 23.35 -6.31
N LEU A 20 -10.85 23.21 -7.07
CA LEU A 20 -11.44 21.91 -7.40
C LEU A 20 -10.45 20.98 -8.11
N HIS A 21 -9.66 21.50 -9.04
CA HIS A 21 -8.62 20.74 -9.73
C HIS A 21 -7.49 20.31 -8.77
N ALA A 22 -7.11 21.17 -7.82
CA ALA A 22 -6.13 20.81 -6.79
C ALA A 22 -6.65 19.71 -5.86
N GLU A 23 -7.90 19.84 -5.38
CA GLU A 23 -8.55 18.84 -4.53
C GLU A 23 -8.72 17.50 -5.24
N SER A 24 -9.17 17.50 -6.49
CA SER A 24 -9.32 16.28 -7.31
C SER A 24 -7.99 15.54 -7.46
N ARG A 25 -6.91 16.28 -7.78
CA ARG A 25 -5.54 15.71 -7.86
C ARG A 25 -5.06 15.17 -6.52
N ALA A 26 -5.33 15.88 -5.42
CA ALA A 26 -4.97 15.42 -4.08
C ALA A 26 -5.69 14.12 -3.71
N ARG A 27 -7.00 14.02 -3.97
CA ARG A 27 -7.79 12.80 -3.76
C ARG A 27 -7.28 11.64 -4.61
N ALA A 28 -7.01 11.87 -5.90
CA ALA A 28 -6.46 10.84 -6.78
C ALA A 28 -5.08 10.33 -6.31
N LYS A 29 -4.23 11.23 -5.77
CA LYS A 29 -2.95 10.85 -5.18
C LYS A 29 -3.14 10.01 -3.91
N LEU A 30 -4.07 10.41 -3.03
CA LEU A 30 -4.36 9.67 -1.80
C LEU A 30 -4.86 8.25 -2.10
N ALA A 31 -5.85 8.12 -2.99
CA ALA A 31 -6.40 6.82 -3.39
C ALA A 31 -5.32 5.90 -3.98
N ARG A 32 -4.41 6.45 -4.80
CA ARG A 32 -3.29 5.69 -5.37
C ARG A 32 -2.31 5.21 -4.30
N ASN A 33 -1.99 6.05 -3.34
CA ASN A 33 -1.10 5.68 -2.23
C ASN A 33 -1.75 4.58 -1.38
N GLN A 34 -3.04 4.70 -1.05
CA GLN A 34 -3.78 3.67 -0.31
C GLN A 34 -3.72 2.32 -1.03
N LEU A 35 -4.02 2.29 -2.34
CA LEU A 35 -3.96 1.05 -3.12
C LEU A 35 -2.55 0.44 -3.15
N ARG A 36 -1.52 1.27 -3.27
CA ARG A 36 -0.13 0.81 -3.23
C ARG A 36 0.20 0.21 -1.86
N ASP A 37 -0.14 0.91 -0.79
CA ASP A 37 0.18 0.49 0.57
C ASP A 37 -0.56 -0.83 0.91
N GLU A 38 -1.81 -0.98 0.48
CA GLU A 38 -2.57 -2.24 0.58
C GLU A 38 -1.89 -3.38 -0.17
N LEU A 39 -1.43 -3.14 -1.41
CA LEU A 39 -0.73 -4.15 -2.20
C LEU A 39 0.59 -4.55 -1.55
N GLU A 40 1.40 -3.58 -1.11
CA GLU A 40 2.68 -3.82 -0.43
C GLU A 40 2.49 -4.61 0.88
N GLN A 41 1.40 -4.39 1.60
CA GLN A 41 1.04 -5.16 2.79
C GLN A 41 0.75 -6.64 2.47
N GLN A 42 0.42 -7.02 1.24
CA GLN A 42 0.24 -8.42 0.85
C GLN A 42 1.55 -9.11 0.45
N LEU A 43 2.62 -8.34 0.21
CA LEU A 43 3.90 -8.85 -0.27
C LEU A 43 4.82 -9.30 0.87
N CYS A 44 5.70 -10.25 0.57
CA CYS A 44 6.69 -10.76 1.49
C CYS A 44 7.52 -9.61 2.06
N ALA A 45 7.64 -9.56 3.39
CA ALA A 45 8.39 -8.53 4.10
C ALA A 45 9.89 -8.52 3.76
N VAL A 46 10.40 -9.59 3.17
CA VAL A 46 11.83 -9.77 2.82
C VAL A 46 12.08 -9.39 1.36
N CYS A 47 11.48 -10.08 0.39
CA CYS A 47 11.76 -9.79 -1.03
C CYS A 47 10.89 -8.70 -1.64
N LYS A 48 9.77 -8.33 -1.02
CA LYS A 48 8.80 -7.34 -1.55
C LYS A 48 8.30 -7.65 -2.97
N ASP A 49 8.28 -8.93 -3.33
CA ASP A 49 7.98 -9.40 -4.70
C ASP A 49 6.87 -10.45 -4.71
N ALA A 50 7.06 -11.55 -3.98
CA ALA A 50 6.05 -12.61 -3.87
C ALA A 50 5.06 -12.36 -2.72
N LYS A 51 3.82 -12.84 -2.85
CA LYS A 51 2.81 -12.78 -1.77
C LYS A 51 3.26 -13.51 -0.51
N LYS A 52 2.82 -13.01 0.65
CA LYS A 52 2.95 -13.71 1.93
C LYS A 52 2.20 -15.04 1.87
N ALA A 53 2.82 -16.11 2.35
CA ALA A 53 2.25 -17.46 2.28
C ALA A 53 2.61 -18.35 3.49
N VAL A 54 3.46 -17.86 4.40
CA VAL A 54 4.00 -18.64 5.52
C VAL A 54 3.65 -17.99 6.86
N LEU A 55 2.94 -18.74 7.70
CA LEU A 55 2.62 -18.39 9.08
C LEU A 55 3.67 -19.00 10.03
N PHE A 56 4.35 -18.18 10.82
CA PHE A 56 5.37 -18.65 11.78
C PHE A 56 4.79 -18.94 13.16
N LEU A 57 5.21 -20.04 13.78
CA LEU A 57 4.84 -20.41 15.15
C LEU A 57 6.06 -20.30 16.09
N PRO A 58 5.86 -19.84 17.34
CA PRO A 58 4.59 -19.58 18.00
C PRO A 58 4.01 -18.17 17.77
N CYS A 59 4.75 -17.25 17.13
CA CYS A 59 4.38 -15.83 17.08
C CYS A 59 3.20 -15.46 16.14
N GLN A 60 2.74 -16.38 15.31
CA GLN A 60 1.61 -16.25 14.38
C GLN A 60 1.72 -15.09 13.36
N HIS A 61 2.93 -14.68 12.98
CA HIS A 61 3.11 -13.69 11.92
C HIS A 61 3.11 -14.33 10.52
N LEU A 62 2.12 -13.97 9.70
CA LEU A 62 2.10 -14.23 8.24
C LEU A 62 2.84 -13.10 7.54
N CYS A 63 4.13 -13.30 7.22
CA CYS A 63 5.00 -12.18 6.81
C CYS A 63 5.96 -12.48 5.66
N VAL A 64 6.14 -13.74 5.26
CA VAL A 64 7.07 -14.09 4.16
C VAL A 64 6.45 -15.03 3.14
N CYS A 65 7.05 -15.06 1.95
CA CYS A 65 6.78 -16.07 0.93
C CYS A 65 7.55 -17.38 1.21
N GLU A 66 7.17 -18.46 0.53
CA GLU A 66 7.82 -19.77 0.71
C GLU A 66 9.32 -19.77 0.35
N GLY A 67 9.70 -18.98 -0.66
CA GLY A 67 11.09 -18.86 -1.12
C GLY A 67 11.99 -18.14 -0.11
N CYS A 68 11.50 -17.07 0.52
CA CYS A 68 12.26 -16.35 1.55
C CYS A 68 12.33 -17.15 2.85
N ARG A 69 11.26 -17.85 3.26
CA ARG A 69 11.25 -18.72 4.45
C ARG A 69 12.48 -19.64 4.51
N GLY A 70 12.78 -20.34 3.41
CA GLY A 70 13.90 -21.31 3.37
C GLY A 70 15.29 -20.67 3.57
N LYS A 71 15.41 -19.37 3.27
CA LYS A 71 16.65 -18.61 3.31
C LYS A 71 16.90 -17.89 4.64
N LEU A 72 15.92 -17.84 5.55
CA LEU A 72 16.07 -17.14 6.82
C LEU A 72 17.14 -17.82 7.70
N ARG A 73 18.18 -17.06 8.04
CA ARG A 73 19.26 -17.45 8.95
C ARG A 73 19.66 -16.21 9.79
N PRO A 74 19.54 -16.25 11.13
CA PRO A 74 18.94 -17.33 11.93
C PRO A 74 17.45 -17.52 11.62
N TYR A 75 16.90 -18.69 11.96
CA TYR A 75 15.50 -19.01 11.69
C TYR A 75 14.56 -18.31 12.70
N ARG A 76 14.34 -17.02 12.47
CA ARG A 76 13.56 -16.09 13.30
C ARG A 76 12.53 -15.35 12.46
N CYS A 77 11.41 -14.98 13.08
CA CYS A 77 10.38 -14.19 12.43
C CYS A 77 10.90 -12.77 12.11
N PRO A 78 10.82 -12.27 10.85
CA PRO A 78 11.23 -10.92 10.51
C PRO A 78 10.45 -9.80 11.22
N MET A 79 9.21 -10.06 11.65
CA MET A 79 8.35 -9.05 12.27
C MET A 79 8.65 -8.83 13.76
N CYS A 80 8.99 -9.90 14.49
CA CYS A 80 9.12 -9.83 15.94
C CYS A 80 10.39 -10.50 16.50
N GLN A 81 11.24 -11.04 15.63
CA GLN A 81 12.52 -11.70 15.97
C GLN A 81 12.41 -12.94 16.87
N VAL A 82 11.20 -13.40 17.19
CA VAL A 82 10.96 -14.66 17.93
C VAL A 82 11.51 -15.85 17.12
N PRO A 83 12.24 -16.80 17.74
CA PRO A 83 12.67 -18.04 17.09
C PRO A 83 11.48 -18.81 16.53
N VAL A 84 11.58 -19.21 15.27
CA VAL A 84 10.53 -20.00 14.62
C VAL A 84 10.74 -21.46 14.98
N GLN A 85 9.73 -22.07 15.62
CA GLN A 85 9.74 -23.48 16.00
C GLN A 85 9.14 -24.36 14.90
N SER A 86 8.05 -23.89 14.31
CA SER A 86 7.36 -24.54 13.19
C SER A 86 6.65 -23.48 12.34
N HIS A 87 6.11 -23.90 11.19
CA HIS A 87 5.44 -22.99 10.27
C HIS A 87 4.38 -23.72 9.45
N ILE A 88 3.39 -22.97 8.97
CA ILE A 88 2.35 -23.45 8.05
C ILE A 88 2.56 -22.72 6.73
N SER A 89 2.61 -23.48 5.63
CA SER A 89 2.72 -22.94 4.26
C SER A 89 1.38 -23.06 3.54
N ARG A 90 1.18 -22.31 2.45
CA ARG A 90 -0.07 -22.30 1.68
C ARG A 90 -1.30 -21.96 2.52
N VAL A 91 -1.18 -20.94 3.36
CA VAL A 91 -2.31 -20.41 4.11
C VAL A 91 -3.28 -19.75 3.13
N HIS A 92 -4.41 -20.40 2.90
CA HIS A 92 -5.55 -19.84 2.14
C HIS A 92 -6.63 -19.48 3.17
N PHE A 93 -7.20 -18.29 3.04
CA PHE A 93 -8.35 -17.83 3.82
C PHE A 93 -9.61 -17.92 2.97
#